data_AF-A0A5B0BLM7-F1
#
_entry.id   AF-A0A5B0BLM7-F1
#
_cell.length_a   1.000
_cell.length_b   1.000
_cell.length_c   1.000
_cell.angle_alpha   90.00
_cell.angle_beta   90.00
_cell.angle_gamma   90.00
#
_symmetry.space_group_name_H-M   'P 1'
#
loop_
_entity.id
_entity.type
_entity.pdbx_description
1 polymer ?
#
loop_
_entity_poly.entity_id
_entity_poly.type
_entity_poly.pdbx_seq_one_letter_code
_entity_poly.pdbx_strand_id
1 'polypeptide(L)'
;MADQPLKAHFVADPIELPDGRKVRVSAYPDGSIRFRVDGLPYVLTEAYLSGNPEKDKAIVKLSPGKQGSNAAYNYVEELEKRNHS
;
A
#
# COMPACT_ATOMS: atom_id res chain seq x y z
N MET A 1 11.13 -5.87 27.18
CA MET A 1 11.70 -6.92 26.32
C MET A 1 11.62 -6.39 24.90
N ALA A 2 12.74 -6.34 24.16
CA ALA A 2 12.69 -5.87 22.78
C ALA A 2 11.99 -6.95 21.95
N ASP A 3 10.80 -6.66 21.43
CA ASP A 3 10.13 -7.55 20.49
C ASP A 3 11.08 -7.77 19.31
N GLN A 4 11.56 -9.00 19.16
CA GLN A 4 12.25 -9.38 17.92
C GLN A 4 11.32 -9.05 16.76
N PRO A 5 11.83 -8.42 15.69
CA PRO A 5 11.00 -8.10 14.54
C PRO A 5 10.39 -9.39 14.00
N LEU A 6 9.06 -9.46 14.00
CA LEU A 6 8.29 -10.56 13.41
C LEU A 6 8.84 -10.87 12.01
N LYS A 7 9.27 -12.11 11.80
CA LYS A 7 9.77 -12.58 10.50
C LYS A 7 8.60 -13.06 9.66
N ALA A 8 8.46 -12.54 8.44
CA ALA A 8 7.47 -13.03 7.49
C ALA A 8 7.74 -14.49 7.13
N HIS A 9 6.72 -15.34 7.16
CA HIS A 9 6.82 -16.72 6.65
C HIS A 9 6.53 -16.80 5.15
N PHE A 10 5.93 -15.76 4.58
CA PHE A 10 5.69 -15.63 3.16
C PHE A 10 6.04 -14.22 2.68
N VAL A 11 6.73 -14.13 1.56
CA VAL A 11 7.10 -12.89 0.88
C VAL A 11 6.89 -13.11 -0.61
N ALA A 12 5.96 -12.37 -1.21
CA ALA A 12 5.73 -12.44 -2.65
C ALA A 12 6.85 -11.73 -3.42
N ASP A 13 7.07 -12.13 -4.67
CA ASP A 13 7.83 -11.31 -5.61
C ASP A 13 7.10 -9.97 -5.83
N PRO A 14 7.82 -8.83 -5.99
CA PRO A 14 7.17 -7.55 -6.22
C PRO A 14 6.39 -7.53 -7.53
N ILE A 15 5.19 -6.97 -7.49
CA ILE A 15 4.42 -6.61 -8.66
C ILE A 15 4.85 -5.21 -9.09
N GLU A 16 5.30 -5.06 -10.33
CA GLU A 16 5.58 -3.77 -10.93
C GLU A 16 4.29 -3.16 -11.49
N LEU A 17 3.98 -1.95 -11.04
CA LEU A 17 2.83 -1.17 -11.50
C LEU A 17 3.18 -0.44 -12.80
N PRO A 18 2.17 -0.02 -13.60
CA PRO A 18 2.41 0.68 -14.88
C PRO A 18 3.27 1.95 -14.77
N ASP A 19 3.31 2.59 -13.59
CA ASP A 19 4.11 3.78 -13.32
C ASP A 19 5.52 3.49 -12.78
N GLY A 20 5.92 2.22 -12.77
CA GLY A 20 7.22 1.73 -12.31
C GLY A 20 7.33 1.51 -10.80
N ARG A 21 6.30 1.85 -10.01
CA ARG A 21 6.29 1.54 -8.57
C ARG A 21 6.19 0.03 -8.37
N LYS A 22 6.78 -0.47 -7.28
CA LYS A 22 6.65 -1.88 -6.90
C LYS A 22 5.80 -2.04 -5.65
N VAL A 23 4.95 -3.06 -5.67
CA VAL A 23 4.14 -3.49 -4.53
C VAL A 23 4.58 -4.89 -4.13
N ARG A 24 4.87 -5.08 -2.85
CA ARG A 24 5.21 -6.38 -2.28
C ARG A 24 4.29 -6.72 -1.12
N VAL A 25 3.80 -7.95 -1.10
CA VAL A 25 2.98 -8.49 0.00
C VAL A 25 3.81 -9.45 0.85
N SER A 26 3.61 -9.42 2.16
CA SER A 26 4.21 -10.37 3.10
C SER A 26 3.20 -10.78 4.17
N ALA A 27 3.20 -12.05 4.56
CA ALA A 27 2.37 -12.58 5.64
C ALA A 27 3.24 -13.09 6.80
N TYR A 28 2.74 -12.87 8.01
CA TYR A 28 3.45 -13.15 9.26
C TYR A 28 2.70 -14.19 10.10
N PRO A 29 3.41 -14.91 11.00
CA PRO A 29 2.80 -15.98 11.79
C PRO A 29 1.67 -15.54 12.72
N ASP A 30 1.58 -14.24 13.03
CA ASP A 30 0.51 -13.63 13.82
C ASP A 30 -0.77 -13.34 13.00
N GLY A 31 -0.79 -13.73 11.72
CA GLY A 31 -1.89 -13.47 10.79
C GLY A 31 -1.87 -12.08 10.16
N SER A 32 -0.91 -11.21 10.52
CA SER A 32 -0.80 -9.89 9.91
C SER A 32 -0.30 -9.97 8.47
N ILE A 33 -0.76 -9.03 7.64
CA ILE A 33 -0.34 -8.86 6.24
C ILE A 33 0.27 -7.47 6.09
N ARG A 34 1.47 -7.40 5.50
CA ARG A 34 2.15 -6.13 5.20
C ARG A 34 2.23 -5.90 3.70
N PHE A 35 1.79 -4.72 3.28
CA PHE A 35 2.02 -4.20 1.94
C PHE A 35 3.19 -3.21 1.99
N ARG A 36 4.19 -3.41 1.14
CA ARG A 36 5.27 -2.44 0.90
C ARG A 36 5.06 -1.86 -0.49
N VAL A 37 4.90 -0.55 -0.55
CA VAL A 37 4.66 0.20 -1.79
C VAL A 37 5.77 1.25 -1.92
N ASP A 38 6.42 1.28 -3.07
CA ASP A 38 7.45 2.28 -3.37
C ASP A 38 6.84 3.67 -3.66
N GLY A 39 7.67 4.72 -3.55
CA GLY A 39 7.26 6.09 -3.90
C GLY A 39 6.45 6.79 -2.82
N LEU A 40 6.93 6.77 -1.57
CA LEU A 40 6.40 7.62 -0.49
C LEU A 40 6.41 9.11 -0.91
N PRO A 41 5.48 9.94 -0.38
CA PRO A 41 4.53 9.64 0.70
C PRO A 41 3.19 9.07 0.20
N TYR A 42 2.47 8.38 1.10
CA TYR A 42 1.06 7.99 0.90
C TYR A 42 0.21 8.38 2.11
N VAL A 43 -1.09 8.54 1.86
CA VAL A 43 -2.13 8.68 2.85
C VAL A 43 -3.11 7.52 2.70
N LEU A 44 -3.56 6.97 3.83
CA LEU A 44 -4.66 6.03 3.87
C LEU A 44 -5.97 6.79 3.64
N THR A 45 -6.61 6.58 2.48
CA THR A 45 -7.85 7.28 2.11
C THR A 45 -9.10 6.43 2.29
N GLU A 46 -8.96 5.12 2.42
CA GLU A 46 -10.06 4.17 2.63
C GLU A 46 -9.57 2.97 3.41
N ALA A 47 -10.34 2.53 4.41
CA ALA A 47 -10.08 1.33 5.18
C ALA A 47 -11.41 0.65 5.55
N TYR A 48 -11.76 -0.40 4.81
CA TYR A 48 -12.86 -1.29 5.13
C TYR A 48 -12.28 -2.58 5.72
N LEU A 49 -12.38 -2.73 7.04
CA LEU A 49 -11.70 -3.80 7.80
C LEU A 49 -12.66 -4.66 8.64
N SER A 50 -13.95 -4.38 8.58
CA SER A 50 -14.99 -5.09 9.33
C SER A 50 -16.05 -5.62 8.37
N GLY A 51 -16.68 -6.73 8.74
CA GLY A 51 -17.65 -7.43 7.89
C GLY A 51 -17.73 -8.91 8.25
N ASN A 52 -18.46 -9.68 7.45
CA ASN A 52 -18.48 -11.13 7.51
C ASN A 52 -17.19 -11.70 6.88
N PRO A 53 -16.33 -12.40 7.64
CA PRO A 53 -15.05 -12.91 7.14
C PRO A 53 -15.15 -13.84 5.93
N GLU A 54 -16.27 -14.54 5.77
CA GLU A 54 -16.49 -15.51 4.69
C GLU A 54 -17.01 -14.87 3.40
N LYS A 55 -17.61 -13.68 3.49
CA LYS A 55 -18.29 -13.03 2.36
C LYS A 55 -17.59 -11.76 1.92
N ASP A 56 -17.14 -10.97 2.88
CA ASP A 56 -16.60 -9.65 2.62
C ASP A 56 -15.09 -9.72 2.36
N LYS A 57 -14.51 -8.58 2.01
CA LYS A 57 -13.06 -8.44 1.74
C LYS A 57 -12.58 -7.20 2.47
N ALA A 58 -11.40 -7.28 3.06
CA ALA A 58 -10.76 -6.08 3.56
C ALA A 58 -10.28 -5.23 2.38
N ILE A 59 -10.56 -3.92 2.41
CA ILE A 59 -10.14 -2.97 1.38
C ILE A 59 -9.30 -1.87 2.04
N VAL A 60 -8.13 -1.61 1.48
CA VAL A 60 -7.22 -0.55 1.90
C VAL A 60 -6.83 0.27 0.67
N LYS A 61 -7.07 1.58 0.70
CA LYS A 61 -6.68 2.49 -0.38
C LYS A 61 -5.58 3.44 0.08
N LEU A 62 -4.43 3.37 -0.59
CA LEU A 62 -3.32 4.30 -0.42
C LEU A 62 -3.31 5.29 -1.57
N SER A 63 -3.27 6.58 -1.24
CA SER A 63 -3.16 7.67 -2.22
C SER A 63 -1.86 8.43 -2.02
N PRO A 64 -1.08 8.73 -3.08
CA PRO A 64 0.15 9.51 -3.00
C PRO A 64 -0.07 11.00 -2.68
N GLY A 65 -1.31 11.37 -2.37
CA GLY A 65 -1.72 12.69 -1.90
C GLY A 65 -2.24 13.61 -3.01
N LYS A 66 -3.49 14.09 -2.88
CA LYS A 66 -3.90 15.44 -3.31
C LYS A 66 -5.21 15.93 -2.68
N GLN A 67 -5.28 17.26 -2.58
CA GLN A 67 -6.15 18.17 -1.80
C GLN A 67 -6.43 17.79 -0.33
N GLY A 68 -5.68 18.41 0.59
CA GLY A 68 -6.00 18.43 2.03
C GLY A 68 -5.08 17.62 2.94
N SER A 69 -4.05 16.94 2.43
CA SER A 69 -3.06 16.22 3.24
C SER A 69 -1.65 16.82 3.10
N ASN A 70 -0.94 16.95 4.22
CA ASN A 70 0.46 17.44 4.34
C ASN A 70 1.52 16.58 3.60
N ALA A 71 1.10 15.56 2.84
CA ALA A 71 1.94 14.69 2.03
C ALA A 71 2.12 15.20 0.58
N ALA A 72 1.62 16.40 0.26
CA ALA A 72 1.54 16.89 -1.11
C ALA A 72 2.92 17.20 -1.73
N TYR A 73 3.40 16.30 -2.59
CA TYR A 73 4.21 16.68 -3.75
C TYR A 73 3.70 15.92 -4.99
N ASN A 74 2.94 16.63 -5.83
CA ASN A 74 2.69 16.51 -7.28
C ASN A 74 2.61 15.15 -8.00
N TYR A 75 2.48 14.02 -7.33
CA TYR A 75 2.54 12.71 -7.99
C TYR A 75 1.39 12.47 -8.98
N VAL A 76 0.18 12.93 -8.69
CA VAL A 76 -0.97 12.83 -9.62
C VAL A 76 -0.70 13.64 -10.90
N GLU A 77 -0.13 14.84 -10.77
CA GLU A 77 0.25 15.67 -11.94
C GLU A 77 1.38 15.02 -12.76
N GLU A 78 2.32 14.35 -12.10
CA GLU A 78 3.42 13.64 -12.77
C GLU A 78 2.93 12.39 -13.51
N LEU A 79 2.00 11.63 -12.90
CA LEU A 79 1.30 10.51 -13.56
C LEU A 79 0.53 10.96 -14.80
N GLU A 80 -0.24 12.05 -14.69
CA GLU A 80 -0.99 12.60 -15.81
C GLU A 80 -0.06 13.02 -16.96
N LYS A 81 1.08 13.65 -16.66
CA LYS A 81 2.08 14.00 -17.69
C LYS A 81 2.68 12.78 -18.38
N ARG A 82 2.99 11.71 -17.64
CA ARG A 82 3.56 10.47 -18.20
C ARG A 82 2.57 9.69 -19.04
N ASN A 83 1.29 9.66 -18.66
CA ASN A 83 0.25 8.93 -19.39
C ASN A 83 -0.23 9.65 -20.65
N HIS A 84 0.10 10.94 -20.82
CA HIS A 84 -0.27 11.77 -21.97
C HIS A 84 0.91 12.15 -22.88
N SER A 85 2.10 11.55 -22.68
CA SER A 85 3.27 11.64 -23.58
C SER A 85 3.45 10.35 -24.37
#